data_AF-A0A967CSB0-F1
#
_entry.id   AF-A0A967CSB0-F1
#
_cell.length_a   1.000
_cell.length_b   1.000
_cell.length_c   1.000
_cell.angle_alpha   90.00
_cell.angle_beta   90.00
_cell.angle_gamma   90.00
#
_symmetry.space_group_name_H-M   'P 1'
#
loop_
_entity.id
_entity.type
_entity.pdbx_description
1 polymer ?
#
loop_
_entity_poly.entity_id
_entity_poly.type
_entity_poly.pdbx_seq_one_letter_code
_entity_poly.pdbx_strand_id
1 'polypeptide(L)'
;MERASDDLPLDSRGGGSFKFSAPYDGEYEFKLILNSNALEDTEITPASVLEFRTTLRAGLRTIGASFEKSAALDENVQKLVSNSFEGDPLVPKYGVIVPSEDPKSLKLNVQVDGARVMSKGMSGLAVIACLSPPLGGLLSDLFSWRAALLTLAAFGVASLALIVWRFEETAPAPKPGALAPTTLARTWLHILRNPTFRAYSALSAASYGGLFTFLAASSFVFIKVLHLSKTEYGLLMCSVCFAYLLGTFLCRRLLLRFGVRRAIAIACAITLTSGTLMGVLALAGVSSGEHGIWAIVLPQYLFMLAHGVHQPCGQSGAVGPFPKAAGAASALNGFIVMLVAFLMGSWLGNHLDDSVFALTNGIWFWSVLIALTGWTLVQRDGEPERGPDKAR
;
A
#
# COMPACT_ATOMS: atom_id res chain seq x y z
N MET A 1 8.22 -23.47 -21.92
CA MET A 1 8.69 -22.38 -21.04
C MET A 1 7.50 -21.49 -20.69
N GLU A 2 6.73 -21.84 -19.65
CA GLU A 2 5.87 -20.86 -18.97
C GLU A 2 6.76 -20.07 -18.03
N ARG A 3 6.86 -18.76 -18.27
CA ARG A 3 7.80 -17.87 -17.58
C ARG A 3 7.01 -17.13 -16.49
N ALA A 4 7.36 -17.38 -15.23
CA ALA A 4 6.79 -16.77 -14.02
C ALA A 4 5.27 -16.97 -13.86
N SER A 5 4.87 -17.88 -12.97
CA SER A 5 3.47 -18.03 -12.59
C SER A 5 2.93 -16.73 -11.98
N ASP A 6 1.70 -16.34 -12.36
CA ASP A 6 0.95 -15.23 -11.76
C ASP A 6 0.76 -15.35 -10.24
N ASP A 7 0.96 -16.56 -9.69
CA ASP A 7 0.87 -16.83 -8.26
C ASP A 7 2.17 -16.50 -7.49
N LEU A 8 3.24 -16.06 -8.17
CA LEU A 8 4.50 -15.61 -7.53
C LEU A 8 4.46 -14.12 -7.13
N PRO A 9 5.26 -13.70 -6.13
CA PRO A 9 5.39 -12.29 -5.74
C PRO A 9 5.85 -11.37 -6.89
N LEU A 10 5.38 -10.11 -6.89
CA LEU A 10 5.76 -9.10 -7.88
C LEU A 10 7.25 -8.75 -7.89
N ASP A 11 7.93 -8.97 -6.76
CA ASP A 11 9.37 -8.85 -6.58
C ASP A 11 10.12 -10.16 -6.84
N SER A 12 9.51 -11.13 -7.52
CA SER A 12 10.20 -12.33 -7.99
C SER A 12 11.08 -12.04 -9.22
N ARG A 13 12.34 -12.48 -9.20
CA ARG A 13 13.25 -12.54 -10.37
C ARG A 13 12.99 -13.72 -11.29
N GLY A 14 12.08 -14.61 -10.90
CA GLY A 14 11.87 -15.92 -11.49
C GLY A 14 11.54 -16.94 -10.42
N GLY A 15 11.03 -18.08 -10.85
CA GLY A 15 10.52 -19.12 -9.97
C GLY A 15 9.39 -19.91 -10.62
N GLY A 16 8.83 -20.83 -9.85
CA GLY A 16 7.68 -21.63 -10.25
C GLY A 16 6.71 -21.77 -9.08
N SER A 17 5.43 -21.91 -9.40
CA SER A 17 4.42 -22.32 -8.42
C SER A 17 3.66 -23.53 -8.93
N PHE A 18 3.29 -24.43 -8.04
CA PHE A 18 2.42 -25.56 -8.38
C PHE A 18 1.34 -25.70 -7.31
N LYS A 19 0.24 -26.34 -7.70
CA LYS A 19 -0.84 -26.69 -6.78
C LYS A 19 -0.57 -28.08 -6.22
N PHE A 20 -0.66 -28.21 -4.91
CA PHE A 20 -0.50 -29.47 -4.20
C PHE A 20 -1.69 -29.69 -3.28
N SER A 21 -2.32 -30.86 -3.34
CA SER A 21 -3.41 -31.21 -2.44
C SER A 21 -2.84 -31.99 -1.26
N ALA A 22 -2.69 -31.33 -0.12
CA ALA A 22 -2.22 -31.96 1.11
C ALA A 22 -3.33 -32.90 1.66
N PRO A 23 -3.10 -34.22 1.79
CA PRO A 23 -4.11 -35.15 2.27
C PRO A 23 -4.42 -35.01 3.77
N TYR A 24 -3.45 -34.57 4.58
CA TYR A 24 -3.59 -34.37 6.03
C TYR A 24 -2.77 -33.16 6.51
N ASP A 25 -3.06 -32.67 7.71
CA ASP A 25 -2.25 -31.64 8.36
C ASP A 25 -0.88 -32.24 8.74
N GLY A 26 0.22 -31.62 8.30
CA GLY A 26 1.55 -32.17 8.56
C GLY A 26 2.70 -31.35 7.97
N GLU A 27 3.92 -31.81 8.23
CA GLU A 27 5.13 -31.27 7.62
C GLU A 27 5.39 -31.98 6.29
N TYR A 28 5.61 -31.20 5.24
CA TYR A 28 5.88 -31.69 3.90
C TYR A 28 7.24 -31.20 3.43
N GLU A 29 8.01 -32.09 2.83
CA GLU A 29 9.30 -31.79 2.21
C GLU A 29 9.12 -31.66 0.71
N PHE A 30 9.60 -30.56 0.16
CA PHE A 30 9.54 -30.27 -1.27
C PHE A 30 10.95 -30.11 -1.83
N LYS A 31 11.14 -30.70 -3.02
CA LYS A 31 12.36 -30.56 -3.81
C LYS A 31 12.10 -29.62 -4.97
N LEU A 32 12.88 -28.55 -5.04
CA LEU A 32 12.88 -27.61 -6.15
C LEU A 32 14.14 -27.84 -6.98
N ILE A 33 13.97 -28.21 -8.24
CA ILE A 33 15.08 -28.35 -9.18
C ILE A 33 15.22 -27.02 -9.92
N LEU A 34 16.35 -26.35 -9.70
CA LEU A 34 16.69 -25.15 -10.44
C LEU A 34 17.14 -25.55 -11.83
N ASN A 35 16.54 -24.93 -12.84
CA ASN A 35 16.83 -25.17 -14.25
C ASN A 35 18.29 -24.83 -14.57
N SER A 36 19.21 -25.77 -14.34
CA SER A 36 20.38 -25.96 -15.21
C SER A 36 19.83 -26.31 -16.58
N ASN A 37 20.47 -25.92 -17.69
CA ASN A 37 20.07 -26.29 -19.05
C ASN A 37 20.16 -27.82 -19.32
N ALA A 38 19.54 -28.61 -18.45
CA ALA A 38 19.56 -30.05 -18.40
C ALA A 38 18.41 -30.56 -19.25
N LEU A 39 18.73 -31.25 -20.34
CA LEU A 39 17.76 -31.91 -21.21
C LEU A 39 17.45 -33.33 -20.73
N GLU A 40 18.31 -33.90 -19.88
CA GLU A 40 18.20 -35.26 -19.32
C GLU A 40 18.34 -35.27 -17.80
N ASP A 41 17.68 -36.23 -17.12
CA ASP A 41 17.71 -36.40 -15.65
C ASP A 41 19.13 -36.64 -15.09
N THR A 42 20.05 -37.11 -15.94
CA THR A 42 21.47 -37.34 -15.64
C THR A 42 22.28 -36.04 -15.47
N GLU A 43 21.76 -34.90 -15.93
CA GLU A 43 22.42 -33.59 -15.86
C GLU A 43 22.01 -32.79 -14.60
N ILE A 44 21.12 -33.34 -13.77
CA ILE A 44 20.73 -32.76 -12.48
C ILE A 44 21.83 -33.00 -11.46
N THR A 45 22.59 -31.95 -11.13
CA THR A 45 23.62 -32.02 -10.08
C THR A 45 23.01 -31.82 -8.69
N PRO A 46 23.60 -32.37 -7.61
CA PRO A 46 23.15 -32.10 -6.24
C PRO A 46 23.09 -30.61 -5.89
N ALA A 47 23.89 -29.78 -6.56
CA ALA A 47 23.93 -28.33 -6.37
C ALA A 47 22.71 -27.61 -6.98
N SER A 48 21.99 -28.22 -7.92
CA SER A 48 20.77 -27.64 -8.53
C SER A 48 19.48 -28.05 -7.82
N VAL A 49 19.56 -28.90 -6.78
CA VAL A 49 18.41 -29.33 -5.98
C VAL A 49 18.35 -28.55 -4.67
N LEU A 50 17.25 -27.84 -4.46
CA LEU A 50 16.94 -27.17 -3.20
C LEU A 50 15.83 -27.92 -2.47
N GLU A 51 16.13 -28.38 -1.26
CA GLU A 51 15.18 -28.99 -0.35
C GLU A 51 14.65 -27.96 0.65
N PHE A 52 13.33 -27.92 0.81
CA PHE A 52 12.72 -27.12 1.87
C PHE A 52 11.56 -27.87 2.51
N ARG A 53 11.37 -27.62 3.81
CA ARG A 53 10.26 -28.17 4.58
C ARG A 53 9.29 -27.07 4.95
N THR A 54 8.01 -27.36 4.83
CA THR A 54 6.96 -26.45 5.26
C THR A 54 5.77 -27.23 5.80
N THR A 55 5.13 -26.67 6.83
CA THR A 55 3.90 -27.24 7.41
C THR A 55 2.70 -26.83 6.58
N LEU A 56 1.92 -27.80 6.12
CA LEU A 56 0.69 -27.58 5.35
C LEU A 56 -0.50 -28.12 6.12
N ARG A 57 -1.61 -27.38 6.03
CA ARG A 57 -2.92 -27.91 6.37
C ARG A 57 -3.54 -28.64 5.17
N ALA A 58 -4.31 -29.68 5.46
CA ALA A 58 -5.05 -30.47 4.50
C ALA A 58 -5.85 -29.60 3.52
N GLY A 59 -5.97 -30.08 2.29
CA GLY A 59 -6.63 -29.40 1.18
C GLY A 59 -5.66 -28.86 0.11
N LEU A 60 -6.23 -28.22 -0.90
CA LEU A 60 -5.49 -27.67 -2.03
C LEU A 60 -4.72 -26.40 -1.62
N ARG A 61 -3.40 -26.42 -1.82
CA ARG A 61 -2.46 -25.34 -1.55
C ARG A 61 -1.73 -24.93 -2.82
N THR A 62 -1.40 -23.65 -2.95
CA THR A 62 -0.44 -23.21 -3.96
C THR A 62 0.91 -23.00 -3.29
N ILE A 63 1.92 -23.74 -3.75
CA ILE A 63 3.29 -23.67 -3.26
C ILE A 63 4.09 -22.92 -4.31
N GLY A 64 4.65 -21.76 -3.93
CA GLY A 64 5.50 -20.94 -4.77
C GLY A 64 6.92 -20.90 -4.24
N ALA A 65 7.88 -21.04 -5.14
CA ALA A 65 9.29 -20.79 -4.85
C ALA A 65 9.79 -19.70 -5.79
N SER A 66 10.32 -18.61 -5.22
CA SER A 66 10.81 -17.46 -5.97
C SER A 66 12.19 -17.02 -5.50
N PHE A 67 12.91 -16.37 -6.41
CA PHE A 67 14.11 -15.62 -6.08
C PHE A 67 13.77 -14.16 -5.88
N GLU A 68 14.25 -13.57 -4.79
CA GLU A 68 13.99 -12.15 -4.48
C GLU A 68 14.69 -11.22 -5.47
N LYS A 69 13.97 -10.23 -5.99
CA LYS A 69 14.49 -9.20 -6.87
C LYS A 69 15.18 -8.12 -6.07
N SER A 70 16.48 -8.28 -5.87
CA SER A 70 17.36 -7.14 -5.56
C SER A 70 17.42 -6.23 -6.79
N ALA A 71 16.72 -5.11 -6.83
CA ALA A 71 16.90 -4.15 -7.91
C ALA A 71 18.24 -3.41 -7.71
N ALA A 72 19.34 -4.01 -8.17
CA ALA A 72 20.61 -3.32 -8.31
C ALA A 72 20.74 -2.86 -9.77
N LEU A 73 21.02 -1.57 -9.99
CA LEU A 73 21.12 -0.92 -11.31
C LEU A 73 22.31 -1.44 -12.15
N ASP A 74 23.19 -2.25 -11.55
CA ASP A 74 24.48 -2.69 -12.09
C ASP A 74 24.53 -4.19 -12.43
N GLU A 75 23.40 -4.92 -12.32
CA GLU A 75 23.43 -6.36 -12.53
C GLU A 75 23.44 -6.72 -14.03
N ASN A 76 24.65 -6.87 -14.58
CA ASN A 76 24.86 -7.49 -15.88
C ASN A 76 24.66 -9.00 -15.78
N VAL A 77 23.52 -9.50 -16.24
CA VAL A 77 23.32 -10.94 -16.44
C VAL A 77 24.15 -11.38 -17.63
N GLN A 78 25.20 -12.16 -17.41
CA GLN A 78 25.98 -12.75 -18.50
C GLN A 78 25.06 -13.65 -19.33
N LYS A 79 24.94 -13.36 -20.64
CA LYS A 79 24.22 -14.20 -21.58
C LYS A 79 25.08 -15.42 -21.92
N LEU A 80 24.62 -16.61 -21.52
CA LEU A 80 25.23 -17.88 -21.91
C LEU A 80 24.78 -18.22 -23.35
N VAL A 81 25.75 -18.44 -24.25
CA VAL A 81 25.52 -18.99 -25.59
C VAL A 81 26.29 -20.32 -25.67
N SER A 82 25.65 -21.36 -26.18
CA SER A 82 26.18 -22.73 -26.24
C SER A 82 27.35 -22.86 -27.21
N ASN A 83 28.46 -23.46 -26.76
CA ASN A 83 29.54 -23.98 -27.60
C ASN A 83 29.37 -25.50 -27.71
N SER A 84 28.71 -25.98 -28.76
CA SER A 84 28.58 -27.42 -29.02
C SER A 84 29.42 -27.90 -30.22
N PHE A 85 30.47 -27.17 -30.63
CA PHE A 85 31.34 -27.59 -31.73
C PHE A 85 32.78 -27.14 -31.50
N GLU A 86 33.46 -27.79 -30.56
CA GLU A 86 34.91 -27.64 -30.39
C GLU A 86 35.61 -28.64 -31.34
N GLY A 87 36.05 -28.19 -32.52
CA GLY A 87 36.83 -29.02 -33.46
C GLY A 87 36.80 -28.65 -34.95
N ASP A 88 35.89 -27.79 -35.42
CA ASP A 88 35.77 -27.44 -36.84
C ASP A 88 36.60 -26.17 -37.19
N PRO A 89 37.58 -26.23 -38.11
CA PRO A 89 38.38 -25.09 -38.55
C PRO A 89 37.59 -23.97 -39.25
N LEU A 90 36.31 -24.21 -39.62
CA LEU A 90 35.48 -23.25 -40.36
C LEU A 90 34.60 -22.35 -39.47
N VAL A 91 34.62 -22.52 -38.14
CA VAL A 91 33.77 -21.73 -37.22
C VAL A 91 34.60 -20.66 -36.49
N PRO A 92 34.26 -19.36 -36.56
CA PRO A 92 35.03 -18.31 -35.91
C PRO A 92 35.03 -18.49 -34.39
N LYS A 93 36.23 -18.43 -33.79
CA LYS A 93 36.47 -18.49 -32.34
C LYS A 93 35.76 -17.35 -31.62
N TYR A 94 34.54 -17.58 -31.14
CA TYR A 94 33.96 -16.74 -30.10
C TYR A 94 34.47 -17.24 -28.75
N GLY A 95 35.38 -16.46 -28.14
CA GLY A 95 36.04 -16.79 -26.89
C GLY A 95 35.08 -16.93 -25.72
N VAL A 96 35.30 -17.96 -24.89
CA VAL A 96 34.57 -18.19 -23.65
C VAL A 96 35.14 -17.29 -22.56
N ILE A 97 34.34 -16.37 -22.03
CA ILE A 97 34.65 -15.68 -20.77
C ILE A 97 34.04 -16.54 -19.65
N VAL A 98 34.89 -17.22 -18.89
CA VAL A 98 34.49 -17.90 -17.65
C VAL A 98 34.17 -16.81 -16.62
N PRO A 99 33.05 -16.91 -15.87
CA PRO A 99 32.76 -15.96 -14.80
C PRO A 99 33.97 -15.84 -13.86
N SER A 100 34.45 -14.62 -13.63
CA SER A 100 35.61 -14.37 -12.77
C SER A 100 35.30 -14.52 -11.28
N GLU A 101 34.02 -14.64 -10.93
CA GLU A 101 33.53 -14.76 -9.56
C GLU A 101 32.71 -16.03 -9.40
N ASP A 102 32.82 -16.66 -8.23
CA ASP A 102 31.99 -17.79 -7.84
C ASP A 102 30.50 -17.41 -7.84
N PRO A 103 29.59 -18.36 -8.11
CA PRO A 103 28.16 -18.13 -8.08
C PRO A 103 27.72 -17.57 -6.71
N LYS A 104 27.05 -16.42 -6.71
CA LYS A 104 26.43 -15.87 -5.50
C LYS A 104 25.14 -16.62 -5.21
N SER A 105 25.03 -17.21 -4.03
CA SER A 105 23.81 -17.88 -3.58
C SER A 105 22.67 -16.86 -3.46
N LEU A 106 21.61 -17.03 -4.24
CA LEU A 106 20.38 -16.24 -4.09
C LEU A 106 19.54 -16.81 -2.95
N LYS A 107 18.87 -15.94 -2.19
CA LYS A 107 17.91 -16.39 -1.17
C LYS A 107 16.65 -16.91 -1.85
N LEU A 108 16.29 -18.15 -1.55
CA LEU A 108 15.02 -18.74 -1.94
C LEU A 108 13.92 -18.24 -0.98
N ASN A 109 12.86 -17.66 -1.53
CA ASN A 109 11.67 -17.30 -0.78
C ASN A 109 10.57 -18.31 -1.10
N VAL A 110 10.11 -19.04 -0.08
CA VAL A 110 9.04 -20.03 -0.20
C VAL A 110 7.76 -19.43 0.35
N GLN A 111 6.71 -19.41 -0.45
CA GLN A 111 5.41 -18.87 -0.04
C GLN A 111 4.30 -19.89 -0.28
N VAL A 112 3.37 -19.95 0.67
CA VAL A 112 2.15 -20.75 0.57
C VAL A 112 0.96 -19.80 0.57
N ASP A 113 0.15 -19.84 -0.49
CA ASP A 113 -1.10 -19.08 -0.65
C ASP A 113 -1.00 -17.52 -0.59
N GLY A 114 0.20 -16.91 -0.57
CA GLY A 114 0.44 -15.51 -0.21
C GLY A 114 -0.28 -14.44 -1.06
N ALA A 115 -0.05 -14.40 -2.38
CA ALA A 115 -0.58 -13.32 -3.23
C ALA A 115 -2.12 -13.31 -3.32
N ARG A 116 -2.75 -14.49 -3.37
CA ARG A 116 -4.21 -14.63 -3.44
C ARG A 116 -4.90 -14.27 -2.13
N VAL A 117 -4.32 -14.63 -0.98
CA VAL A 117 -4.92 -14.32 0.33
C VAL A 117 -4.84 -12.82 0.62
N MET A 118 -3.71 -12.16 0.31
CA MET A 118 -3.55 -10.72 0.46
C MET A 118 -4.51 -9.92 -0.44
N SER A 119 -4.64 -10.32 -1.72
CA SER A 119 -5.57 -9.68 -2.66
C SER A 119 -7.04 -9.82 -2.20
N LYS A 120 -7.46 -11.03 -1.77
CA LYS A 120 -8.79 -11.26 -1.18
C LYS A 120 -9.06 -10.39 0.05
N GLY A 121 -8.08 -10.27 0.94
CA GLY A 121 -8.18 -9.43 2.14
C GLY A 121 -8.39 -7.95 1.81
N MET A 122 -7.59 -7.41 0.88
CA MET A 122 -7.70 -6.00 0.47
C MET A 122 -9.01 -5.70 -0.27
N SER A 123 -9.49 -6.61 -1.13
CA SER A 123 -10.79 -6.47 -1.78
C SER A 123 -11.94 -6.50 -0.78
N GLY A 124 -11.88 -7.39 0.21
CA GLY A 124 -12.88 -7.45 1.29
C GLY A 124 -12.94 -6.16 2.11
N LEU A 125 -11.78 -5.58 2.44
CA LEU A 125 -11.71 -4.30 3.16
C LEU A 125 -12.36 -3.16 2.37
N ALA A 126 -12.16 -3.11 1.05
CA ALA A 126 -12.78 -2.09 0.20
C ALA A 126 -14.32 -2.23 0.16
N VAL A 127 -14.83 -3.46 0.09
CA VAL A 127 -16.28 -3.73 0.13
C VAL A 127 -16.87 -3.28 1.47
N ILE A 128 -16.23 -3.63 2.59
CA ILE A 128 -16.68 -3.22 3.93
C ILE A 128 -16.66 -1.69 4.05
N ALA A 129 -15.58 -1.03 3.60
CA ALA A 129 -15.46 0.42 3.64
C ALA A 129 -16.58 1.12 2.85
N CYS A 130 -16.91 0.65 1.65
CA CYS A 130 -17.98 1.24 0.83
C CYS A 130 -19.39 0.97 1.39
N LEU A 131 -19.64 -0.23 1.92
CA LEU A 131 -20.97 -0.60 2.41
C LEU A 131 -21.27 -0.07 3.82
N SER A 132 -20.23 0.25 4.60
CA SER A 132 -20.42 0.69 5.99
C SER A 132 -21.26 1.98 6.14
N PRO A 133 -21.08 3.06 5.34
CA PRO A 133 -21.86 4.27 5.55
C PRO A 133 -23.35 4.13 5.17
N PRO A 134 -23.74 3.52 4.01
CA PRO A 134 -25.14 3.26 3.70
C PRO A 134 -25.83 2.39 4.75
N LEU A 135 -25.18 1.31 5.21
CA LEU A 135 -25.73 0.44 6.25
C LEU A 135 -25.90 1.19 7.57
N GLY A 136 -24.89 1.96 7.98
CA GLY A 136 -24.96 2.78 9.19
C GLY A 136 -26.05 3.85 9.14
N GLY A 137 -26.21 4.52 8.00
CA GLY A 137 -27.27 5.51 7.75
C GLY A 137 -28.65 4.88 7.80
N LEU A 138 -28.87 3.78 7.08
CA LEU A 138 -30.13 3.05 7.02
C LEU A 138 -30.57 2.54 8.40
N LEU A 139 -29.66 1.91 9.15
CA LEU A 139 -29.94 1.43 10.50
C LEU A 139 -30.27 2.59 11.45
N SER A 140 -29.57 3.72 11.32
CA SER A 140 -29.78 4.89 12.17
C SER A 140 -31.09 5.63 11.87
N ASP A 141 -31.64 5.50 10.66
CA ASP A 141 -32.93 6.06 10.27
C ASP A 141 -34.09 5.13 10.62
N LEU A 142 -33.96 3.82 10.37
CA LEU A 142 -35.04 2.85 10.61
C LEU A 142 -35.17 2.43 12.09
N PHE A 143 -34.04 2.24 12.79
CA PHE A 143 -34.01 1.57 14.10
C PHE A 143 -33.28 2.37 15.19
N SER A 144 -32.91 3.63 14.92
CA SER A 144 -32.08 4.50 15.79
C SER A 144 -30.58 4.22 15.77
N TRP A 145 -29.78 5.20 16.20
CA TRP A 145 -28.32 5.14 16.27
C TRP A 145 -27.80 3.97 17.13
N ARG A 146 -28.59 3.53 18.13
CA ARG A 146 -28.24 2.39 18.99
C ARG A 146 -28.12 1.10 18.19
N ALA A 147 -28.99 0.89 17.19
CA ALA A 147 -28.94 -0.29 16.33
C ALA A 147 -27.65 -0.31 15.50
N ALA A 148 -27.25 0.83 14.92
CA ALA A 148 -25.99 0.95 14.18
C ALA A 148 -24.76 0.60 15.04
N LEU A 149 -24.72 1.06 16.30
CA LEU A 149 -23.64 0.71 17.23
C LEU A 149 -23.67 -0.77 17.65
N LEU A 150 -24.85 -1.35 17.86
CA LEU A 150 -25.00 -2.77 18.19
C LEU A 150 -24.50 -3.66 17.04
N THR A 151 -24.76 -3.29 15.79
CA THR A 151 -24.24 -4.02 14.62
C THR A 151 -22.71 -4.01 14.61
N LEU A 152 -22.07 -2.87 14.90
CA LEU A 152 -20.62 -2.78 15.00
C LEU A 152 -20.07 -3.62 16.16
N ALA A 153 -20.74 -3.60 17.32
CA ALA A 153 -20.36 -4.41 18.47
C ALA A 153 -20.47 -5.92 18.17
N ALA A 154 -21.55 -6.35 17.52
CA ALA A 154 -21.74 -7.74 17.10
C ALA A 154 -20.68 -8.18 16.09
N PHE A 155 -20.33 -7.33 15.12
CA PHE A 155 -19.24 -7.58 14.17
C PHE A 155 -17.88 -7.72 14.88
N GLY A 156 -17.61 -6.87 15.87
CA GLY A 156 -16.40 -6.94 16.70
C GLY A 156 -16.31 -8.23 17.51
N VAL A 157 -17.41 -8.65 18.16
CA VAL A 157 -17.48 -9.92 18.89
C VAL A 157 -17.26 -11.11 17.95
N ALA A 158 -17.89 -11.10 16.76
CA ALA A 158 -17.70 -12.16 15.77
C ALA A 158 -16.25 -12.24 15.28
N SER A 159 -15.62 -11.10 15.04
CA SER A 159 -14.21 -11.03 14.64
C SER A 159 -13.28 -11.52 15.75
N LEU A 160 -13.53 -11.16 17.00
CA LEU A 160 -12.78 -11.66 18.15
C LEU A 160 -12.93 -13.18 18.30
N ALA A 161 -14.15 -13.71 18.17
CA ALA A 161 -14.40 -15.15 18.22
C ALA A 161 -13.64 -15.90 17.11
N LEU A 162 -13.62 -15.35 15.88
CA LEU A 162 -12.84 -15.90 14.78
C LEU A 162 -11.34 -15.91 15.09
N ILE A 163 -10.79 -14.83 15.65
CA ILE A 163 -9.37 -14.77 16.04
C ILE A 163 -9.07 -15.84 17.09
N VAL A 164 -9.88 -15.92 18.15
CA VAL A 164 -9.68 -16.90 19.24
C VAL A 164 -9.75 -18.34 18.76
N TRP A 165 -10.60 -18.66 17.77
CA TRP A 165 -10.79 -20.03 17.30
C TRP A 165 -9.93 -20.44 16.11
N ARG A 166 -9.41 -19.49 15.32
CA ARG A 166 -8.74 -19.79 14.04
C ARG A 166 -7.34 -19.23 13.91
N PHE A 167 -6.96 -18.24 14.70
CA PHE A 167 -5.66 -17.60 14.61
C PHE A 167 -4.63 -18.37 15.44
N GLU A 168 -3.50 -18.72 14.82
CA GLU A 168 -2.37 -19.34 15.51
C GLU A 168 -1.25 -18.32 15.67
N GLU A 169 -0.60 -18.32 16.83
CA GLU A 169 0.56 -17.46 17.09
C GLU A 169 1.74 -17.91 16.21
N THR A 170 2.28 -16.98 15.43
CA THR A 170 3.35 -17.23 14.45
C THR A 170 4.64 -16.49 14.80
N ALA A 171 4.65 -15.67 15.86
CA ALA A 171 5.83 -14.94 16.28
C ALA A 171 6.93 -15.90 16.79
N PRO A 172 8.15 -15.84 16.23
CA PRO A 172 9.30 -16.52 16.83
C PRO A 172 9.63 -15.92 18.21
N ALA A 173 10.31 -16.70 19.04
CA ALA A 173 10.62 -16.35 20.43
C ALA A 173 11.12 -14.89 20.60
N PRO A 174 10.67 -14.16 21.63
CA PRO A 174 10.99 -12.74 21.82
C PRO A 174 12.49 -12.48 21.81
N LYS A 175 12.95 -11.54 20.98
CA LYS A 175 14.35 -11.07 21.02
C LYS A 175 14.59 -10.27 22.31
N PRO A 176 15.52 -10.72 23.19
CA PRO A 176 15.85 -9.97 24.40
C PRO A 176 16.34 -8.56 24.05
N GLY A 177 15.79 -7.54 24.71
CA GLY A 177 16.19 -6.14 24.50
C GLY A 177 15.57 -5.43 23.29
N ALA A 178 14.69 -6.07 22.51
CA ALA A 178 13.98 -5.43 21.40
C ALA A 178 13.10 -4.23 21.83
N LEU A 179 12.63 -4.23 23.07
CA LEU A 179 11.80 -3.17 23.67
C LEU A 179 12.60 -2.18 24.54
N ALA A 180 13.94 -2.21 24.48
CA ALA A 180 14.75 -1.28 25.25
C ALA A 180 14.45 0.17 24.80
N PRO A 181 14.06 1.09 25.72
CA PRO A 181 13.65 2.45 25.36
C PRO A 181 14.70 3.23 24.57
N THR A 182 15.98 3.01 24.88
CA THR A 182 17.11 3.65 24.21
C THR A 182 17.24 3.22 22.75
N THR A 183 17.04 1.93 22.46
CA THR A 183 17.05 1.39 21.10
C THR A 183 15.89 1.96 20.29
N LEU A 184 14.69 1.97 20.86
CA LEU A 184 13.50 2.54 20.21
C LEU A 184 13.68 4.02 19.87
N ALA A 185 14.14 4.82 20.84
CA ALA A 185 14.37 6.26 20.65
C ALA A 185 15.42 6.55 19.58
N ARG A 186 16.53 5.79 19.54
CA ARG A 186 17.55 5.93 18.48
C ARG A 186 16.98 5.60 17.10
N THR A 187 16.20 4.53 16.99
CA THR A 187 15.57 4.13 15.73
C THR A 187 14.58 5.19 15.25
N TRP A 188 13.71 5.71 16.14
CA TRP A 188 12.79 6.79 15.79
C TRP A 188 13.51 8.06 15.37
N LEU A 189 14.55 8.48 16.10
CA LEU A 189 15.32 9.67 15.76
C LEU A 189 16.06 9.53 14.42
N HIS A 190 16.60 8.34 14.13
CA HIS A 190 17.20 8.04 12.85
C HIS A 190 16.18 8.16 11.70
N ILE A 191 14.98 7.61 11.89
CA ILE A 191 13.88 7.71 10.91
C ILE A 191 13.43 9.15 10.71
N LEU A 192 13.18 9.90 11.78
CA LEU A 192 12.71 11.29 11.73
C LEU A 192 13.71 12.25 11.08
N ARG A 193 15.02 11.95 11.16
CA ARG A 193 16.06 12.77 10.55
C ARG A 193 16.18 12.54 9.04
N ASN A 194 15.69 11.43 8.52
CA ASN A 194 15.77 11.12 7.10
C ASN A 194 14.87 12.06 6.28
N PRO A 195 15.40 12.75 5.26
CA PRO A 195 14.64 13.72 4.47
C PRO A 195 13.53 13.08 3.63
N THR A 196 13.75 11.87 3.10
CA THR A 196 12.75 11.10 2.36
C THR A 196 11.57 10.70 3.25
N PHE A 197 11.84 10.23 4.47
CA PHE A 197 10.79 9.95 5.46
C PHE A 197 9.93 11.19 5.73
N ARG A 198 10.58 12.33 5.99
CA ARG A 198 9.89 13.60 6.28
C ARG A 198 9.02 14.05 5.12
N ALA A 199 9.50 13.97 3.88
CA ALA A 199 8.75 14.37 2.70
C ALA A 199 7.49 13.53 2.50
N TYR A 200 7.62 12.20 2.51
CA TYR A 200 6.48 11.29 2.30
C TYR A 200 5.54 11.21 3.50
N SER A 201 6.05 11.36 4.73
CA SER A 201 5.20 11.44 5.92
C SER A 201 4.41 12.74 5.96
N ALA A 202 5.01 13.88 5.58
CA ALA A 202 4.29 15.14 5.43
C ALA A 202 3.18 15.04 4.38
N LEU A 203 3.44 14.39 3.24
CA LEU A 203 2.42 14.15 2.21
C LEU A 203 1.27 13.28 2.74
N SER A 204 1.62 12.17 3.41
CA SER A 204 0.65 11.25 4.00
C SER A 204 -0.21 11.94 5.05
N ALA A 205 0.41 12.71 5.94
CA ALA A 205 -0.25 13.42 7.01
C ALA A 205 -1.15 14.54 6.49
N ALA A 206 -0.69 15.34 5.52
CA ALA A 206 -1.51 16.39 4.92
C ALA A 206 -2.71 15.82 4.15
N SER A 207 -2.48 14.74 3.38
CA SER A 207 -3.55 14.08 2.64
C SER A 207 -4.59 13.45 3.56
N TYR A 208 -4.16 12.83 4.66
CA TYR A 208 -5.07 12.29 5.67
C TYR A 208 -5.76 13.40 6.49
N GLY A 209 -5.09 14.53 6.74
CA GLY A 209 -5.69 15.70 7.38
C GLY A 209 -6.89 16.25 6.60
N GLY A 210 -6.78 16.34 5.26
CA GLY A 210 -7.91 16.70 4.41
C GLY A 210 -9.02 15.65 4.40
N LEU A 211 -8.67 14.35 4.30
CA LEU A 211 -9.65 13.26 4.43
C LEU A 211 -10.39 13.34 5.78
N PHE A 212 -9.67 13.49 6.88
CA PHE A 212 -10.23 13.55 8.22
C PHE A 212 -11.11 14.79 8.42
N THR A 213 -10.71 15.94 7.88
CA THR A 213 -11.54 17.15 7.85
C THR A 213 -12.90 16.86 7.21
N PHE A 214 -12.90 16.17 6.08
CA PHE A 214 -14.14 15.74 5.43
C PHE A 214 -14.93 14.76 6.30
N LEU A 215 -14.31 13.69 6.81
CA LEU A 215 -15.02 12.70 7.64
C LEU A 215 -15.70 13.35 8.86
N ALA A 216 -14.98 14.23 9.57
CA ALA A 216 -15.45 14.85 10.78
C ALA A 216 -16.51 15.94 10.52
N ALA A 217 -16.34 16.78 9.49
CA ALA A 217 -17.27 17.88 9.20
C ALA A 217 -18.47 17.47 8.32
N SER A 218 -18.31 16.44 7.47
CA SER A 218 -19.30 16.11 6.44
C SER A 218 -20.66 15.73 7.01
N SER A 219 -20.74 14.96 8.08
CA SER A 219 -22.03 14.59 8.69
C SER A 219 -22.78 15.83 9.21
N PHE A 220 -22.05 16.77 9.80
CA PHE A 220 -22.62 18.05 10.22
C PHE A 220 -23.12 18.85 9.01
N VAL A 221 -22.27 19.05 7.99
CA VAL A 221 -22.61 19.85 6.81
C VAL A 221 -23.76 19.22 6.02
N PHE A 222 -23.69 17.94 5.68
CA PHE A 222 -24.71 17.32 4.84
C PHE A 222 -26.03 17.08 5.60
N ILE A 223 -26.00 16.66 6.86
CA ILE A 223 -27.24 16.32 7.59
C ILE A 223 -27.84 17.56 8.26
N LYS A 224 -27.04 18.38 8.95
CA LYS A 224 -27.57 19.52 9.71
C LYS A 224 -27.75 20.78 8.86
N VAL A 225 -26.77 21.11 8.03
CA VAL A 225 -26.78 22.36 7.23
C VAL A 225 -27.53 22.17 5.90
N LEU A 226 -27.29 21.06 5.21
CA LEU A 226 -27.89 20.76 3.90
C LEU A 226 -29.10 19.83 3.98
N HIS A 227 -29.50 19.43 5.20
CA HIS A 227 -30.74 18.69 5.48
C HIS A 227 -30.92 17.35 4.76
N LEU A 228 -29.82 16.66 4.41
CA LEU A 228 -29.89 15.27 3.93
C LEU A 228 -30.36 14.35 5.06
N SER A 229 -31.14 13.33 4.72
CA SER A 229 -31.36 12.18 5.60
C SER A 229 -30.06 11.42 5.86
N LYS A 230 -30.00 10.62 6.93
CA LYS A 230 -28.78 9.85 7.24
C LYS A 230 -28.54 8.78 6.19
N THR A 231 -29.60 8.25 5.59
CA THR A 231 -29.54 7.30 4.48
C THR A 231 -28.93 7.93 3.21
N GLU A 232 -29.38 9.13 2.82
CA GLU A 232 -28.79 9.87 1.70
C GLU A 232 -27.32 10.21 1.94
N TYR A 233 -26.98 10.65 3.16
CA TYR A 233 -25.59 10.86 3.57
C TYR A 233 -24.76 9.58 3.45
N GLY A 234 -25.28 8.44 3.88
CA GLY A 234 -24.62 7.14 3.74
C GLY A 234 -24.33 6.77 2.29
N LEU A 235 -25.30 6.98 1.38
CA LEU A 235 -25.13 6.77 -0.06
C LEU A 235 -24.09 7.73 -0.67
N LEU A 236 -24.07 9.00 -0.25
CA LEU A 236 -23.08 9.98 -0.65
C LEU A 236 -21.68 9.59 -0.17
N MET A 237 -21.52 9.13 1.07
CA MET A 237 -20.23 8.60 1.54
C MET A 237 -19.77 7.40 0.72
N CYS A 238 -20.69 6.51 0.32
CA CYS A 238 -20.36 5.39 -0.56
C CYS A 238 -19.85 5.86 -1.94
N SER A 239 -20.44 6.90 -2.54
CA SER A 239 -19.95 7.43 -3.81
C SER A 239 -18.58 8.12 -3.67
N VAL A 240 -18.32 8.78 -2.54
CA VAL A 240 -17.01 9.34 -2.19
C VAL A 240 -15.95 8.23 -2.04
N CYS A 241 -16.28 7.12 -1.37
CA CYS A 241 -15.42 5.94 -1.30
C CYS A 241 -15.14 5.33 -2.68
N PHE A 242 -16.13 5.32 -3.57
CA PHE A 242 -15.95 4.87 -4.95
C PHE A 242 -14.95 5.76 -5.72
N ALA A 243 -15.02 7.09 -5.55
CA ALA A 243 -14.04 8.01 -6.13
C ALA A 243 -12.61 7.74 -5.61
N TYR A 244 -12.45 7.45 -4.30
CA TYR A 244 -11.17 7.01 -3.75
C TYR A 244 -10.66 5.71 -4.39
N LEU A 245 -11.54 4.72 -4.56
CA LEU A 245 -11.19 3.45 -5.19
C LEU A 245 -10.70 3.66 -6.64
N LEU A 246 -11.39 4.50 -7.43
CA LEU A 246 -10.94 4.92 -8.75
C LEU A 246 -9.57 5.61 -8.69
N GLY A 247 -9.32 6.41 -7.66
CA GLY A 247 -8.03 7.03 -7.38
C GLY A 247 -6.90 6.03 -7.21
N THR A 248 -7.15 4.87 -6.58
CA THR A 248 -6.13 3.81 -6.44
C THR A 248 -5.80 3.15 -7.79
N PHE A 249 -6.76 3.03 -8.70
CA PHE A 249 -6.49 2.59 -10.07
C PHE A 249 -5.72 3.65 -10.86
N LEU A 250 -6.06 4.93 -10.69
CA LEU A 250 -5.32 6.04 -11.26
C LEU A 250 -3.87 6.06 -10.77
N CYS A 251 -3.64 5.83 -9.48
CA CYS A 251 -2.31 5.71 -8.88
C CYS A 251 -1.46 4.67 -9.63
N ARG A 252 -1.96 3.43 -9.75
CA ARG A 252 -1.26 2.36 -10.49
C ARG A 252 -0.89 2.78 -11.91
N ARG A 253 -1.82 3.41 -12.64
CA ARG A 253 -1.56 3.88 -14.01
C ARG A 253 -0.54 5.00 -14.09
N LEU A 254 -0.62 6.00 -13.20
CA LEU A 254 0.33 7.12 -13.16
C LEU A 254 1.72 6.67 -12.75
N LEU A 255 1.83 5.75 -11.79
CA LEU A 255 3.10 5.18 -11.36
C LEU A 255 3.82 4.46 -12.50
N LEU A 256 3.12 3.60 -13.26
CA LEU A 256 3.69 2.88 -14.39
C LEU A 256 4.16 3.81 -15.52
N ARG A 257 3.43 4.91 -15.77
CA ARG A 257 3.71 5.80 -16.90
C ARG A 257 4.72 6.89 -16.59
N PHE A 258 4.71 7.44 -15.37
CA PHE A 258 5.45 8.65 -15.03
C PHE A 258 6.36 8.52 -13.80
N GLY A 259 6.28 7.40 -13.06
CA GLY A 259 7.00 7.22 -11.80
C GLY A 259 6.39 8.00 -10.63
N VAL A 260 6.88 7.73 -9.42
CA VAL A 260 6.30 8.22 -8.14
C VAL A 260 6.24 9.74 -8.06
N ARG A 261 7.36 10.44 -8.33
CA ARG A 261 7.45 11.90 -8.22
C ARG A 261 6.46 12.64 -9.10
N ARG A 262 6.35 12.26 -10.37
CA ARG A 262 5.43 12.89 -11.33
C ARG A 262 3.99 12.49 -11.06
N ALA A 263 3.73 11.25 -10.66
CA ALA A 263 2.40 10.80 -10.26
C ALA A 263 1.86 11.65 -9.09
N ILE A 264 2.69 11.90 -8.07
CA ILE A 264 2.35 12.78 -6.95
C ILE A 264 2.14 14.21 -7.41
N ALA A 265 3.01 14.76 -8.28
CA ALA A 265 2.86 16.13 -8.78
C ALA A 265 1.55 16.34 -9.55
N ILE A 266 1.12 15.37 -10.35
CA ILE A 266 -0.18 15.38 -11.05
C ILE A 266 -1.33 15.31 -10.03
N ALA A 267 -1.24 14.39 -9.06
CA ALA A 267 -2.25 14.29 -8.00
C ALA A 267 -2.33 15.58 -7.16
N CYS A 268 -1.22 16.28 -6.94
CA CYS A 268 -1.19 17.59 -6.28
C CYS A 268 -1.98 18.64 -7.05
N ALA A 269 -1.83 18.69 -8.39
CA ALA A 269 -2.63 19.58 -9.21
C ALA A 269 -4.13 19.29 -9.06
N ILE A 270 -4.55 18.03 -9.15
CA ILE A 270 -5.95 17.61 -8.97
C ILE A 270 -6.46 18.01 -7.57
N THR A 271 -5.65 17.82 -6.53
CA THR A 271 -6.01 18.14 -5.14
C THR A 271 -6.14 19.65 -4.93
N LEU A 272 -5.24 20.45 -5.51
CA LEU A 272 -5.29 21.90 -5.43
C LEU A 272 -6.49 22.46 -6.18
N THR A 273 -6.75 21.97 -7.39
CA THR A 273 -7.96 22.30 -8.16
C THR A 273 -9.20 21.98 -7.35
N SER A 274 -9.26 20.80 -6.73
CA SER A 274 -10.38 20.41 -5.87
C SER A 274 -10.61 21.38 -4.72
N GLY A 275 -9.59 21.65 -3.89
CA GLY A 275 -9.76 22.50 -2.70
C GLY A 275 -10.09 23.94 -3.07
N THR A 276 -9.44 24.46 -4.12
CA THR A 276 -9.70 25.80 -4.63
C THR A 276 -11.11 25.90 -5.20
N LEU A 277 -11.56 24.93 -5.99
CA LEU A 277 -12.92 24.90 -6.52
C LEU A 277 -13.96 24.86 -5.40
N MET A 278 -13.77 23.98 -4.41
CA MET A 278 -14.68 23.88 -3.26
C MET A 278 -14.76 25.19 -2.47
N GLY A 279 -13.62 25.79 -2.16
CA GLY A 279 -13.55 27.04 -1.40
C GLY A 279 -14.12 28.25 -2.16
N VAL A 280 -13.79 28.39 -3.45
CA VAL A 280 -14.31 29.48 -4.29
C VAL A 280 -15.83 29.36 -4.47
N LEU A 281 -16.36 28.14 -4.70
CA LEU A 281 -17.80 27.94 -4.81
C LEU A 281 -18.53 28.26 -3.50
N ALA A 282 -17.89 27.98 -2.35
CA ALA A 282 -18.44 28.35 -1.05
C ALA A 282 -18.46 29.87 -0.84
N LEU A 283 -17.36 30.56 -1.16
CA LEU A 283 -17.27 32.03 -1.07
C LEU A 283 -18.24 32.73 -2.04
N ALA A 284 -18.49 32.14 -3.21
CA ALA A 284 -19.48 32.63 -4.17
C ALA A 284 -20.94 32.38 -3.75
N GLY A 285 -21.18 31.76 -2.59
CA GLY A 285 -22.52 31.46 -2.07
C GLY A 285 -23.24 30.32 -2.80
N VAL A 286 -22.58 29.63 -3.73
CA VAL A 286 -23.19 28.53 -4.53
C VAL A 286 -23.54 27.35 -3.63
N SER A 287 -22.77 27.13 -2.57
CA SER A 287 -23.01 26.08 -1.57
C SER A 287 -24.27 26.27 -0.73
N SER A 288 -24.87 27.47 -0.74
CA SER A 288 -26.05 27.82 0.06
C SER A 288 -27.36 27.75 -0.74
N GLY A 289 -27.30 27.48 -2.05
CA GLY A 289 -28.48 27.33 -2.92
C GLY A 289 -29.05 25.90 -2.92
N GLU A 290 -30.17 25.71 -3.63
CA GLU A 290 -30.87 24.41 -3.75
C GLU A 290 -29.99 23.28 -4.32
N HIS A 291 -28.96 23.62 -5.10
CA HIS A 291 -27.98 22.68 -5.65
C HIS A 291 -26.61 22.73 -4.93
N GLY A 292 -26.54 23.35 -3.75
CA GLY A 292 -25.29 23.59 -3.01
C GLY A 292 -24.53 22.33 -2.61
N ILE A 293 -25.22 21.19 -2.51
CA ILE A 293 -24.62 19.86 -2.26
C ILE A 293 -23.57 19.54 -3.33
N TRP A 294 -23.87 19.78 -4.61
CA TRP A 294 -22.97 19.44 -5.72
C TRP A 294 -21.74 20.34 -5.77
N ALA A 295 -21.84 21.57 -5.24
CA ALA A 295 -20.71 22.48 -5.10
C ALA A 295 -19.65 21.96 -4.12
N ILE A 296 -20.01 21.04 -3.22
CA ILE A 296 -19.09 20.37 -2.28
C ILE A 296 -18.72 18.98 -2.79
N VAL A 297 -19.70 18.20 -3.25
CA VAL A 297 -19.50 16.80 -3.64
C VAL A 297 -18.60 16.64 -4.86
N LEU A 298 -18.79 17.45 -5.91
CA LEU A 298 -18.01 17.32 -7.14
C LEU A 298 -16.52 17.62 -6.92
N PRO A 299 -16.14 18.72 -6.24
CA PRO A 299 -14.75 18.90 -5.83
C PRO A 299 -14.28 17.75 -4.93
N GLN A 300 -15.08 17.31 -3.95
CA GLN A 300 -14.69 16.23 -3.06
C GLN A 300 -14.31 14.94 -3.81
N TYR A 301 -14.99 14.60 -4.91
CA TYR A 301 -14.59 13.47 -5.75
C TYR A 301 -13.19 13.63 -6.34
N LEU A 302 -12.82 14.84 -6.78
CA LEU A 302 -11.46 15.13 -7.26
C LEU A 302 -10.44 15.00 -6.13
N PHE A 303 -10.75 15.51 -4.93
CA PHE A 303 -9.91 15.34 -3.75
C PHE A 303 -9.68 13.84 -3.44
N MET A 304 -10.74 13.03 -3.46
CA MET A 304 -10.66 11.58 -3.20
C MET A 304 -9.90 10.80 -4.26
N LEU A 305 -10.09 11.14 -5.55
CA LEU A 305 -9.31 10.57 -6.64
C LEU A 305 -7.81 10.81 -6.42
N ALA A 306 -7.43 12.03 -6.05
CA ALA A 306 -6.04 12.35 -5.78
C ALA A 306 -5.52 11.75 -4.47
N HIS A 307 -6.36 11.67 -3.43
CA HIS A 307 -6.05 10.98 -2.17
C HIS A 307 -5.70 9.50 -2.40
N GLY A 308 -6.39 8.85 -3.35
CA GLY A 308 -6.07 7.49 -3.83
C GLY A 308 -4.68 7.34 -4.46
N VAL A 309 -4.00 8.44 -4.79
CA VAL A 309 -2.58 8.47 -5.21
C VAL A 309 -1.67 8.84 -4.05
N HIS A 310 -2.02 9.88 -3.28
CA HIS A 310 -1.18 10.40 -2.19
C HIS A 310 -0.93 9.37 -1.09
N GLN A 311 -1.96 8.64 -0.64
CA GLN A 311 -1.79 7.68 0.46
C GLN A 311 -0.87 6.51 0.12
N PRO A 312 -1.10 5.71 -0.94
CA PRO A 312 -0.21 4.58 -1.23
C PRO A 312 1.23 5.03 -1.51
N CYS A 313 1.42 6.14 -2.23
CA CYS A 313 2.75 6.68 -2.49
C CYS A 313 3.43 7.24 -1.23
N GLY A 314 2.68 7.92 -0.37
CA GLY A 314 3.17 8.47 0.89
C GLY A 314 3.56 7.38 1.89
N GLN A 315 2.69 6.38 2.09
CA GLN A 315 2.95 5.27 3.02
C GLN A 315 4.15 4.44 2.56
N SER A 316 4.19 4.05 1.28
CA SER A 316 5.32 3.28 0.73
C SER A 316 6.62 4.08 0.69
N GLY A 317 6.56 5.37 0.31
CA GLY A 317 7.72 6.25 0.26
C GLY A 317 8.32 6.56 1.65
N ALA A 318 7.49 6.63 2.70
CA ALA A 318 7.97 6.80 4.07
C ALA A 318 8.68 5.54 4.59
N VAL A 319 8.18 4.35 4.25
CA VAL A 319 8.74 3.08 4.73
C VAL A 319 9.94 2.61 3.91
N GLY A 320 9.95 2.89 2.59
CA GLY A 320 10.93 2.40 1.63
C GLY A 320 12.41 2.54 2.03
N PRO A 321 12.85 3.69 2.62
CA PRO A 321 14.24 3.87 3.04
C PRO A 321 14.70 2.97 4.20
N PHE A 322 13.79 2.25 4.87
CA PHE A 322 14.09 1.53 6.13
C PHE A 322 13.76 0.04 6.08
N PRO A 323 14.38 -0.77 5.19
CA PRO A 323 14.07 -2.21 5.10
C PRO A 323 14.29 -2.97 6.40
N LYS A 324 15.29 -2.57 7.21
CA LYS A 324 15.58 -3.19 8.52
C LYS A 324 14.73 -2.66 9.68
N ALA A 325 13.96 -1.59 9.47
CA ALA A 325 13.13 -0.94 10.48
C ALA A 325 11.74 -0.56 9.92
N ALA A 326 11.24 -1.31 8.95
CA ALA A 326 10.01 -0.99 8.19
C ALA A 326 8.79 -0.88 9.10
N GLY A 327 8.66 -1.77 10.09
CA GLY A 327 7.60 -1.71 11.09
C GLY A 327 7.65 -0.45 11.94
N ALA A 328 8.85 -0.02 12.38
CA ALA A 328 9.02 1.21 13.16
C ALA A 328 8.73 2.46 12.31
N ALA A 329 9.17 2.49 11.05
CA ALA A 329 8.89 3.58 10.11
C ALA A 329 7.39 3.70 9.82
N SER A 330 6.71 2.58 9.56
CA SER A 330 5.27 2.54 9.32
C SER A 330 4.49 3.01 10.55
N ALA A 331 4.83 2.51 11.75
CA ALA A 331 4.21 2.94 13.00
C ALA A 331 4.40 4.44 13.26
N LEU A 332 5.59 4.98 13.00
CA LEU A 332 5.87 6.40 13.21
C LEU A 332 5.14 7.29 12.21
N ASN A 333 5.05 6.88 10.94
CA ASN A 333 4.24 7.57 9.94
C ASN A 333 2.75 7.55 10.35
N GLY A 334 2.24 6.39 10.77
CA GLY A 334 0.87 6.25 11.27
C GLY A 334 0.58 7.13 12.48
N PHE A 335 1.53 7.23 13.43
CA PHE A 335 1.44 8.14 14.57
C PHE A 335 1.34 9.61 14.13
N ILE A 336 2.20 10.05 13.19
CA ILE A 336 2.17 11.43 12.66
C ILE A 336 0.83 11.72 11.98
N VAL A 337 0.35 10.78 11.15
CA VAL A 337 -0.95 10.87 10.48
C VAL A 337 -2.09 11.02 11.50
N MET A 338 -2.08 10.20 12.56
CA MET A 338 -3.11 10.25 13.60
C MET A 338 -3.02 11.51 14.47
N LEU A 339 -1.81 12.02 14.72
CA LEU A 339 -1.61 13.28 15.42
C LEU A 339 -2.20 14.46 14.63
N VAL A 340 -2.01 14.49 13.31
CA VAL A 340 -2.63 15.50 12.45
C VAL A 340 -4.15 15.38 12.48
N ALA A 341 -4.70 14.16 12.41
CA ALA A 341 -6.13 13.94 12.54
C ALA A 341 -6.69 14.42 13.88
N PHE A 342 -6.00 14.12 14.99
CA PHE A 342 -6.37 14.59 16.33
C PHE A 342 -6.39 16.13 16.41
N LEU A 343 -5.33 16.80 15.95
CA LEU A 343 -5.25 18.26 15.96
C LEU A 343 -6.35 18.90 15.11
N MET A 344 -6.58 18.35 13.92
CA MET A 344 -7.63 18.81 13.02
C MET A 344 -9.03 18.59 13.61
N GLY A 345 -9.29 17.43 14.21
CA GLY A 345 -10.54 17.14 14.90
C GLY A 345 -10.79 18.05 16.10
N SER A 346 -9.76 18.31 16.90
CA SER A 346 -9.83 19.23 18.03
C SER A 346 -10.10 20.68 17.58
N TRP A 347 -9.50 21.11 16.46
CA TRP A 347 -9.80 22.43 15.89
C TRP A 347 -11.25 22.47 15.42
N LEU A 348 -11.67 21.48 14.65
CA LEU A 348 -12.99 21.41 14.04
C LEU A 348 -14.10 21.34 15.11
N GLY A 349 -13.89 20.61 16.21
CA GLY A 349 -14.85 20.53 17.31
C GLY A 349 -15.19 21.87 17.96
N ASN A 350 -14.34 22.89 17.82
CA ASN A 350 -14.58 24.24 18.33
C ASN A 350 -14.99 25.25 17.24
N HIS A 351 -14.96 24.87 15.96
CA HIS A 351 -15.17 25.77 14.81
C HIS A 351 -16.28 25.29 13.86
N LEU A 352 -16.97 24.20 14.19
CA LEU A 352 -18.20 23.81 13.49
C LEU A 352 -19.34 24.73 13.93
N ASP A 353 -19.79 25.57 13.01
CA ASP A 353 -20.97 26.42 13.09
C ASP A 353 -22.02 25.97 12.07
N ASP A 354 -23.19 26.61 11.99
CA ASP A 354 -24.26 26.28 11.04
C ASP A 354 -23.92 26.66 9.57
N SER A 355 -22.64 26.64 9.20
CA SER A 355 -22.12 26.98 7.88
C SER A 355 -21.34 25.83 7.25
N VAL A 356 -21.01 25.98 5.95
CA VAL A 356 -20.15 25.03 5.24
C VAL A 356 -18.65 25.38 5.35
N PHE A 357 -18.32 26.56 5.88
CA PHE A 357 -16.98 27.16 5.73
C PHE A 357 -15.90 26.40 6.47
N ALA A 358 -16.19 25.80 7.63
CA ALA A 358 -15.23 24.98 8.35
C ALA A 358 -14.75 23.79 7.51
N LEU A 359 -15.67 23.14 6.77
CA LEU A 359 -15.34 22.06 5.85
C LEU A 359 -14.57 22.59 4.63
N THR A 360 -15.13 23.57 3.93
CA THR A 360 -14.59 24.00 2.63
C THR A 360 -13.23 24.68 2.76
N ASN A 361 -13.04 25.53 3.77
CA ASN A 361 -11.75 26.15 4.06
C ASN A 361 -10.73 25.13 4.59
N GLY A 362 -11.17 24.15 5.39
CA GLY A 362 -10.31 23.08 5.86
C GLY A 362 -9.78 22.22 4.71
N ILE A 363 -10.64 21.82 3.77
CA ILE A 363 -10.22 21.11 2.55
C ILE A 363 -9.29 21.98 1.70
N TRP A 364 -9.60 23.26 1.52
CA TRP A 364 -8.72 24.17 0.77
C TRP A 364 -7.33 24.29 1.40
N PHE A 365 -7.26 24.47 2.72
CA PHE A 365 -6.01 24.52 3.49
C PHE A 365 -5.17 23.27 3.27
N TRP A 366 -5.76 22.07 3.44
CA TRP A 366 -5.05 20.81 3.23
C TRP A 366 -4.63 20.61 1.78
N SER A 367 -5.47 21.01 0.82
CA SER A 367 -5.12 20.98 -0.61
C SER A 367 -3.87 21.82 -0.93
N VAL A 368 -3.75 23.00 -0.34
CA VAL A 368 -2.55 23.84 -0.46
C VAL A 368 -1.34 23.17 0.17
N LEU A 369 -1.47 22.63 1.39
CA LEU A 369 -0.36 21.93 2.06
C LEU A 369 0.11 20.68 1.30
N ILE A 370 -0.81 19.90 0.75
CA ILE A 370 -0.50 18.73 -0.09
C ILE A 370 0.26 19.17 -1.33
N ALA A 371 -0.21 20.21 -2.02
CA ALA A 371 0.44 20.72 -3.22
C ALA A 371 1.84 21.26 -2.94
N LEU A 372 2.01 22.05 -1.88
CA LEU A 372 3.31 22.56 -1.44
C LEU A 372 4.26 21.40 -1.11
N THR A 373 3.80 20.42 -0.33
CA THR A 373 4.63 19.26 0.07
C THR A 373 5.03 18.42 -1.14
N GLY A 374 4.09 18.13 -2.04
CA GLY A 374 4.32 17.28 -3.19
C GLY A 374 5.13 17.93 -4.31
N TRP A 375 5.07 19.26 -4.47
CA TRP A 375 5.88 20.00 -5.44
C TRP A 375 7.24 20.47 -4.90
N THR A 376 7.44 20.50 -3.58
CA THR A 376 8.72 20.89 -2.96
C THR A 376 9.45 19.69 -2.34
N LEU A 377 9.03 19.27 -1.14
CA LEU A 377 9.71 18.24 -0.35
C LEU A 377 9.83 16.91 -1.10
N VAL A 378 8.77 16.45 -1.76
CA VAL A 378 8.80 15.19 -2.52
C VAL A 378 9.66 15.31 -3.79
N GLN A 379 9.63 16.47 -4.47
CA GLN A 379 10.48 16.70 -5.65
C GLN A 379 11.94 16.95 -5.30
N ARG A 380 12.25 17.30 -4.06
CA ARG A 380 13.63 17.47 -3.58
C ARG A 380 14.18 16.17 -2.99
N ASP A 381 13.44 15.56 -2.07
CA ASP A 381 13.93 14.52 -1.16
C ASP A 381 13.30 13.14 -1.42
N GLY A 382 12.35 13.03 -2.37
CA GLY A 382 11.58 11.81 -2.62
C GLY A 382 12.29 10.70 -3.40
N GLU A 383 13.54 10.91 -3.82
CA GLU A 383 14.39 9.83 -4.34
C GLU A 383 15.15 9.17 -3.19
N PRO A 384 15.25 7.84 -3.15
CA PRO A 384 16.17 7.18 -2.22
C PRO A 384 17.59 7.67 -2.52
N GLU A 385 18.35 8.02 -1.48
CA GLU A 385 19.77 8.38 -1.61
C GLU A 385 20.46 7.30 -2.45
N ARG A 386 20.97 7.69 -3.63
CA ARG A 386 21.89 6.85 -4.36
C ARG A 386 23.07 6.61 -3.42
N GLY A 387 23.31 5.36 -3.05
CA GLY A 387 24.56 4.99 -2.39
C GLY A 387 25.73 5.57 -3.19
N PRO A 388 26.85 5.92 -2.54
CA PRO A 388 27.93 6.63 -3.19
C PRO A 388 28.31 5.90 -4.49
N ASP A 389 28.06 6.55 -5.62
CA ASP A 389 28.59 6.15 -6.91
C ASP A 389 30.10 5.97 -6.69
N LYS A 390 30.59 4.74 -6.83
CA LYS A 390 32.02 4.47 -6.89
C LYS A 390 32.52 5.06 -8.22
N ALA A 391 32.66 6.38 -8.26
CA ALA A 391 33.54 7.05 -9.18
C ALA A 391 34.98 6.78 -8.70
N ARG A 392 35.55 5.68 -9.19
CA ARG A 392 36.98 5.52 -9.37
C ARG A 392 37.25 4.87 -10.71
#